data_AF-A0A916RDI7-F1
#
_entry.id   AF-A0A916RDI7-F1
#
_cell.length_a   1.000
_cell.length_b   1.000
_cell.length_c   1.000
_cell.angle_alpha   90.00
_cell.angle_beta   90.00
_cell.angle_gamma   90.00
#
_symmetry.space_group_name_H-M   'P 1'
#
loop_
_entity.id
_entity.type
_entity.pdbx_description
1 polymer ?
#
loop_
_entity_poly.entity_id
_entity_poly.type
_entity_poly.pdbx_seq_one_letter_code
_entity_poly.pdbx_strand_id
1 'polypeptide(L)'
;MATGIPKSYTRSTIEKMEESMAKLKLQQGLLSNDNPEELPNFEVWRYSSSARLDEPYGNHPRYLSGTAPLVAVQASAIKALHDELSLRLGYAVTFDEWFEEWQTGYPSLINRKGSNPKLKTNYPIVSTQDRKGWREEKKSRPEYNEWEHPKQNKKLRIIEYFPEGTAKPESSVVFSGSDSQLIQSIQLFTWLTLNFPVGNNEVFEGGWHHARTGQPEILLTFWEDKEDVAEGFDKVRGTIRFRIMDKTDDPDSPMEKLTWNDVRQLQQKIYEIFVTPNNGNGLIWKKGKEKITYFDKNEGHDYRILSRNEAEGYRVVDAVLAVQNQVRKPGKPRLNLSPNPEIAYPTVPEIKNILNKPTRMPRLRPIADVRFTRAVLLLQFHRGPISLIDDRRLMALPED
;
A
#
# COMPACT_ATOMS: atom_id res chain seq x y z
N MET A 1 18.97 30.82 -41.82
CA MET A 1 18.12 32.03 -41.71
C MET A 1 17.05 31.74 -40.68
N ALA A 2 17.18 32.31 -39.47
CA ALA A 2 16.21 32.12 -38.40
C ALA A 2 14.99 32.99 -38.70
N THR A 3 13.88 32.36 -39.11
CA THR A 3 12.59 33.03 -39.26
C THR A 3 12.06 33.35 -37.87
N GLY A 4 12.19 34.62 -37.49
CA GLY A 4 11.70 35.13 -36.22
C GLY A 4 10.20 34.88 -36.11
N ILE A 5 9.80 34.09 -35.11
CA ILE A 5 8.40 34.02 -34.66
C ILE A 5 8.00 35.45 -34.29
N PRO A 6 6.92 36.02 -34.85
CA PRO A 6 6.54 37.39 -34.56
C PRO A 6 6.18 37.52 -33.07
N LYS A 7 7.00 38.25 -32.32
CA LYS A 7 6.82 38.55 -30.88
C LYS A 7 5.47 39.22 -30.55
N SER A 8 4.72 39.67 -31.56
CA SER A 8 3.41 40.32 -31.41
C SER A 8 2.26 39.35 -31.10
N TYR A 9 2.35 38.07 -31.49
CA TYR A 9 1.26 37.12 -31.27
C TYR A 9 1.20 36.62 -29.82
N THR A 10 2.34 36.43 -29.16
CA THR A 10 2.39 35.97 -27.77
C THR A 10 1.87 37.03 -26.80
N ARG A 11 2.26 38.30 -26.99
CA ARG A 11 1.82 39.37 -26.08
C ARG A 11 0.32 39.64 -26.18
N SER A 12 -0.25 39.72 -27.39
CA SER A 12 -1.69 39.95 -27.54
C SER A 12 -2.54 38.75 -27.09
N THR A 13 -2.02 37.54 -27.16
CA THR A 13 -2.72 36.34 -26.67
C THR A 13 -2.67 36.28 -25.14
N ILE A 14 -1.53 36.64 -24.54
CA ILE A 14 -1.38 36.76 -23.08
C ILE A 14 -2.30 37.87 -22.55
N GLU A 15 -2.32 39.05 -23.18
CA GLU A 15 -3.20 40.17 -22.80
C GLU A 15 -4.68 39.78 -22.92
N LYS A 16 -5.08 39.04 -23.96
CA LYS A 16 -6.45 38.51 -24.11
C LYS A 16 -6.81 37.44 -23.07
N MET A 17 -5.83 36.62 -22.64
CA MET A 17 -6.02 35.65 -21.57
C MET A 17 -6.11 36.34 -20.20
N GLU A 18 -5.30 37.37 -19.96
CA GLU A 18 -5.37 38.20 -18.75
C GLU A 18 -6.68 38.99 -18.70
N GLU A 19 -7.16 39.56 -19.82
CA GLU A 19 -8.49 40.17 -19.92
C GLU A 19 -9.61 39.16 -19.67
N SER A 20 -9.51 37.95 -20.21
CA SER A 20 -10.48 36.88 -19.92
C SER A 20 -10.45 36.47 -18.46
N MET A 21 -9.27 36.36 -17.84
CA MET A 21 -9.12 36.09 -16.40
C MET A 21 -9.69 37.21 -15.54
N ALA A 22 -9.48 38.46 -15.92
CA ALA A 22 -10.03 39.62 -15.23
C ALA A 22 -11.56 39.68 -15.37
N LYS A 23 -12.11 39.39 -16.55
CA LYS A 23 -13.56 39.28 -16.79
C LYS A 23 -14.19 38.12 -16.01
N LEU A 24 -13.51 36.98 -15.91
CA LEU A 24 -13.92 35.84 -15.08
C LEU A 24 -13.93 36.20 -13.60
N LYS A 25 -12.89 36.87 -13.08
CA LYS A 25 -12.84 37.37 -11.69
C LYS A 25 -13.93 38.41 -11.41
N LEU A 26 -14.26 39.25 -12.39
CA LEU A 26 -15.32 40.26 -12.26
C LEU A 26 -16.73 39.63 -12.30
N GLN A 27 -16.95 38.64 -13.16
CA GLN A 27 -18.19 37.84 -13.17
C GLN A 27 -18.35 37.02 -11.87
N GLN A 28 -17.24 36.51 -11.31
CA GLN A 28 -17.23 35.84 -10.00
C GLN A 28 -17.53 36.80 -8.84
N GLY A 29 -17.22 38.10 -8.96
CA GLY A 29 -17.59 39.10 -7.95
C GLY A 29 -19.05 39.57 -8.02
N LEU A 30 -19.74 39.32 -9.14
CA LEU A 30 -21.17 39.68 -9.33
C LEU A 30 -22.11 38.52 -8.96
N LEU A 31 -21.58 37.33 -8.71
CA LEU A 31 -22.30 36.22 -8.09
C LEU A 31 -22.02 36.29 -6.58
N SER A 32 -23.08 36.53 -5.82
CA SER A 32 -23.05 36.81 -4.39
C SER A 32 -22.29 35.76 -3.55
N ASN A 33 -21.37 36.24 -2.73
CA ASN A 33 -20.99 35.80 -1.37
C ASN A 33 -20.74 34.34 -0.99
N ASP A 34 -20.84 33.35 -1.86
CA ASP A 34 -20.48 31.98 -1.53
C ASP A 34 -19.29 31.50 -2.38
N ASN A 35 -18.15 31.46 -1.69
CA ASN A 35 -16.92 30.72 -1.95
C ASN A 35 -16.65 30.26 -3.42
N PRO A 36 -15.78 30.95 -4.19
CA PRO A 36 -15.41 30.57 -5.56
C PRO A 36 -14.59 29.26 -5.68
N GLU A 37 -14.38 28.54 -4.58
CA GLU A 37 -13.76 27.20 -4.54
C GLU A 37 -14.74 26.06 -4.85
N GLU A 38 -16.04 26.34 -5.07
CA GLU A 38 -17.09 25.33 -5.30
C GLU A 38 -17.54 25.17 -6.77
N LEU A 39 -16.60 25.06 -7.72
CA LEU A 39 -16.89 24.33 -8.95
C LEU A 39 -16.36 22.90 -8.78
N PRO A 40 -17.20 21.92 -8.39
CA PRO A 40 -16.74 20.60 -7.90
C PRO A 40 -15.98 19.75 -8.93
N ASN A 41 -15.76 20.25 -10.15
CA ASN A 41 -15.12 19.55 -11.25
C ASN A 41 -14.14 20.41 -12.06
N PHE A 42 -13.66 21.56 -11.56
CA PHE A 42 -12.69 22.38 -12.30
C PHE A 42 -11.30 22.30 -11.66
N GLU A 43 -10.35 21.71 -12.38
CA GLU A 43 -8.99 21.48 -11.91
C GLU A 43 -7.98 22.31 -12.71
N VAL A 44 -6.89 22.70 -12.06
CA VAL A 44 -5.74 23.37 -12.70
C VAL A 44 -4.49 22.56 -12.41
N TRP A 45 -3.87 22.04 -13.47
CA TRP A 45 -2.68 21.22 -13.39
C TRP A 45 -1.48 22.01 -13.91
N ARG A 46 -0.44 22.13 -13.08
CA ARG A 46 0.86 22.65 -13.53
C ARG A 46 1.61 21.54 -14.24
N TYR A 47 1.99 21.79 -15.49
CA TYR A 47 2.74 20.85 -16.33
C TYR A 47 4.11 21.42 -16.70
N SER A 48 5.13 20.57 -16.65
CA SER A 48 6.47 20.83 -17.18
C SER A 48 6.95 19.55 -17.85
N SER A 49 7.46 19.67 -19.08
CA SER A 49 8.08 18.54 -19.79
C SER A 49 9.39 18.11 -19.11
N SER A 50 10.09 19.04 -18.46
CA SER A 50 11.23 18.79 -17.58
C SER A 50 11.63 20.10 -16.91
N ALA A 51 11.51 20.18 -15.59
CA ALA A 51 11.84 21.40 -14.83
C ALA A 51 13.27 21.90 -15.09
N ARG A 52 14.20 20.97 -15.37
CA ARG A 52 15.61 21.27 -15.68
C ARG A 52 15.80 21.83 -17.10
N LEU A 53 14.99 21.40 -18.07
CA LEU A 53 15.07 21.91 -19.44
C LEU A 53 14.32 23.24 -19.60
N ASP A 54 13.38 23.53 -18.72
CA ASP A 54 12.58 24.76 -18.72
C ASP A 54 13.30 25.92 -17.99
N GLU A 55 14.32 25.62 -17.15
CA GLU A 55 15.11 26.58 -16.37
C GLU A 55 15.85 27.64 -17.24
N PRO A 56 16.55 27.28 -18.35
CA PRO A 56 17.24 28.24 -19.21
C PRO A 56 16.29 29.19 -19.96
N TYR A 57 15.02 28.81 -20.08
CA TYR A 57 13.99 29.59 -20.79
C TYR A 57 13.13 30.42 -19.83
N GLY A 58 13.55 30.62 -18.58
CA GLY A 58 12.89 31.54 -17.65
C GLY A 58 11.70 30.96 -16.89
N ASN A 59 11.70 29.64 -16.63
CA ASN A 59 10.74 28.96 -15.76
C ASN A 59 9.29 29.37 -16.07
N HIS A 60 8.88 29.26 -17.34
CA HIS A 60 7.51 29.57 -17.78
C HIS A 60 6.58 28.41 -17.41
N PRO A 61 5.79 28.48 -16.32
CA PRO A 61 4.89 27.41 -15.96
C PRO A 61 3.80 27.26 -17.03
N ARG A 62 3.61 26.04 -17.53
CA ARG A 62 2.49 25.71 -18.40
C ARG A 62 1.37 25.16 -17.53
N TYR A 63 0.14 25.57 -17.81
CA TYR A 63 -1.03 25.14 -17.06
C TYR A 63 -2.03 24.46 -17.99
N LEU A 64 -2.59 23.35 -17.53
CA LEU A 64 -3.78 22.73 -18.10
C LEU A 64 -4.93 23.06 -17.16
N SER A 65 -6.09 23.41 -17.69
CA SER A 65 -7.25 23.73 -16.83
C SER A 65 -8.55 23.23 -17.43
N GLY A 66 -9.48 22.82 -16.57
CA GLY A 66 -10.78 22.30 -16.99
C GLY A 66 -11.27 21.15 -16.13
N THR A 67 -12.30 20.47 -16.60
CA THR A 67 -12.71 19.18 -16.02
C THR A 67 -11.66 18.11 -16.29
N ALA A 68 -11.62 17.05 -15.48
CA ALA A 68 -10.66 15.95 -15.65
C ALA A 68 -10.61 15.39 -17.10
N PRO A 69 -11.74 15.17 -17.81
CA PRO A 69 -11.71 14.80 -19.22
C PRO A 69 -11.06 15.85 -20.14
N LEU A 70 -11.29 17.14 -19.87
CA LEU A 70 -10.72 18.23 -20.66
C LEU A 70 -9.22 18.39 -20.42
N VAL A 71 -8.75 18.16 -19.19
CA VAL A 71 -7.31 18.10 -18.87
C VAL A 71 -6.66 16.93 -19.61
N ALA A 72 -7.31 15.76 -19.65
CA ALA A 72 -6.81 14.60 -20.40
C ALA A 72 -6.69 14.90 -21.90
N VAL A 73 -7.69 15.54 -22.52
CA VAL A 73 -7.64 15.94 -23.94
C VAL A 73 -6.50 16.92 -24.22
N GLN A 74 -6.29 17.92 -23.35
CA GLN A 74 -5.18 18.86 -23.50
C GLN A 74 -3.81 18.16 -23.40
N ALA A 75 -3.65 17.24 -22.46
CA ALA A 75 -2.42 16.45 -22.33
C ALA A 75 -2.16 15.58 -23.57
N SER A 76 -3.20 14.93 -24.12
CA SER A 76 -3.09 14.14 -25.35
C SER A 76 -2.68 15.00 -26.55
N ALA A 77 -3.21 16.22 -26.68
CA ALA A 77 -2.84 17.13 -27.76
C ALA A 77 -1.37 17.59 -27.66
N ILE A 78 -0.90 17.90 -26.44
CA ILE A 78 0.51 18.26 -26.19
C ILE A 78 1.43 17.09 -26.55
N LYS A 79 1.06 15.86 -26.19
CA LYS A 79 1.82 14.66 -26.56
C LYS A 79 1.88 14.46 -28.07
N ALA A 80 0.75 14.62 -28.77
CA ALA A 80 0.70 14.50 -30.23
C ALA A 80 1.63 15.53 -30.91
N LEU A 81 1.62 16.79 -30.45
CA LEU A 81 2.52 17.83 -30.95
C LEU A 81 3.99 17.54 -30.64
N HIS A 82 4.29 17.06 -29.44
CA HIS A 82 5.64 16.64 -29.08
C HIS A 82 6.14 15.55 -30.04
N ASP A 83 5.32 14.54 -30.32
CA ASP A 83 5.70 13.44 -31.21
C ASP A 83 5.90 13.91 -32.66
N GLU A 84 5.02 14.80 -33.15
CA GLU A 84 5.17 15.39 -34.46
C GLU A 84 6.46 16.23 -34.58
N LEU A 85 6.78 17.03 -33.57
CA LEU A 85 8.03 17.80 -33.52
C LEU A 85 9.25 16.89 -33.42
N SER A 86 9.16 15.79 -32.67
CA SER A 86 10.23 14.80 -32.53
C SER A 86 10.58 14.16 -33.86
N LEU A 87 9.55 13.80 -34.64
CA LEU A 87 9.71 13.27 -36.00
C LEU A 87 10.33 14.32 -36.94
N ARG A 88 9.86 15.57 -36.88
CA ARG A 88 10.35 16.65 -37.77
C ARG A 88 11.77 17.11 -37.46
N LEU A 89 12.15 17.10 -36.18
CA LEU A 89 13.45 17.58 -35.70
C LEU A 89 14.48 16.45 -35.57
N GLY A 90 14.10 15.20 -35.90
CA GLY A 90 15.02 14.06 -35.99
C GLY A 90 15.57 13.58 -34.65
N TYR A 91 14.92 13.89 -33.53
CA TYR A 91 15.28 13.34 -32.22
C TYR A 91 14.32 12.25 -31.74
N ALA A 92 13.32 11.89 -32.55
CA ALA A 92 12.54 10.69 -32.34
C ALA A 92 13.44 9.47 -32.58
N VAL A 93 13.68 8.71 -31.52
CA VAL A 93 14.26 7.37 -31.66
C VAL A 93 13.18 6.46 -32.24
N THR A 94 13.47 5.80 -33.35
CA THR A 94 12.55 4.81 -33.91
C THR A 94 12.47 3.60 -32.99
N PHE A 95 11.39 2.84 -33.10
CA PHE A 95 11.24 1.62 -32.30
C PHE A 95 12.40 0.65 -32.56
N ASP A 96 12.84 0.51 -33.80
CA ASP A 96 13.89 -0.45 -34.19
C ASP A 96 15.27 -0.03 -33.65
N GLU A 97 15.64 1.25 -33.77
CA GLU A 97 16.87 1.79 -33.17
C GLU A 97 16.87 1.62 -31.64
N TRP A 98 15.74 1.90 -30.99
CA TRP A 98 15.61 1.70 -29.56
C TRP A 98 15.68 0.22 -29.17
N PHE A 99 15.01 -0.66 -29.94
CA PHE A 99 14.92 -2.08 -29.62
C PHE A 99 16.25 -2.79 -29.81
N GLU A 100 17.07 -2.38 -30.79
CA GLU A 100 18.42 -2.90 -30.97
C GLU A 100 19.28 -2.68 -29.71
N GLU A 101 19.26 -1.46 -29.16
CA GLU A 101 19.95 -1.14 -27.90
C GLU A 101 19.30 -1.85 -26.71
N TRP A 102 17.97 -1.94 -26.67
CA TRP A 102 17.23 -2.65 -25.62
C TRP A 102 17.56 -4.14 -25.58
N GLN A 103 17.64 -4.80 -26.73
CA GLN A 103 17.97 -6.21 -26.85
C GLN A 103 19.44 -6.48 -26.50
N THR A 104 20.35 -5.67 -27.03
CA THR A 104 21.80 -5.88 -26.88
C THR A 104 22.34 -5.41 -25.52
N GLY A 105 21.61 -4.52 -24.86
CA GLY A 105 21.97 -3.86 -23.62
C GLY A 105 22.62 -2.50 -23.89
N TYR A 106 22.25 -1.49 -23.10
CA TYR A 106 22.80 -0.15 -23.25
C TYR A 106 24.32 -0.14 -22.99
N PRO A 107 25.08 0.79 -23.59
CA PRO A 107 26.44 1.05 -23.19
C PRO A 107 26.53 1.25 -21.68
N SER A 108 27.56 0.72 -21.03
CA SER A 108 27.76 0.87 -19.58
C SER A 108 27.76 2.35 -19.20
N LEU A 109 26.69 2.82 -18.56
CA LEU A 109 26.56 4.17 -18.05
C LEU A 109 27.29 4.29 -16.71
N ILE A 110 28.09 5.35 -16.59
CA ILE A 110 28.75 5.71 -15.33
C ILE A 110 27.80 6.64 -14.58
N ASN A 111 27.45 6.26 -13.34
CA ASN A 111 26.67 7.13 -12.46
C ASN A 111 27.48 8.41 -12.13
N ARG A 112 27.21 9.52 -12.81
CA ARG A 112 27.99 10.76 -12.65
C ARG A 112 27.71 11.54 -11.35
N LYS A 113 26.58 11.32 -10.67
CA LYS A 113 26.13 12.18 -9.54
C LYS A 113 25.44 11.46 -8.37
N GLY A 114 25.41 10.13 -8.32
CA GLY A 114 24.82 9.37 -7.20
C GLY A 114 25.81 9.07 -6.06
N SER A 115 25.30 8.49 -4.96
CA SER A 115 26.06 8.04 -3.78
C SER A 115 27.16 7.00 -4.08
N ASN A 116 27.21 6.48 -5.31
CA ASN A 116 28.29 5.63 -5.79
C ASN A 116 28.73 6.01 -7.22
N PRO A 117 29.67 6.95 -7.37
CA PRO A 117 30.13 7.44 -8.67
C PRO A 117 30.94 6.42 -9.50
N LYS A 118 31.22 5.23 -8.94
CA LYS A 118 31.88 4.11 -9.63
C LYS A 118 30.88 3.07 -10.15
N LEU A 119 29.58 3.24 -9.92
CA LEU A 119 28.56 2.31 -10.42
C LEU A 119 28.55 2.35 -11.96
N LYS A 120 28.91 1.21 -12.56
CA LYS A 120 28.77 0.92 -13.97
C LYS A 120 27.55 0.05 -14.15
N THR A 121 26.54 0.55 -14.83
CA THR A 121 25.33 -0.23 -15.16
C THR A 121 25.03 -0.08 -16.64
N ASN A 122 24.69 -1.18 -17.30
CA ASN A 122 24.10 -1.19 -18.63
C ASN A 122 22.55 -1.20 -18.55
N TYR A 123 21.98 -0.93 -17.38
CA TYR A 123 20.55 -0.86 -17.13
C TYR A 123 20.17 0.40 -16.32
N PRO A 124 19.19 1.21 -16.78
CA PRO A 124 18.89 2.50 -16.16
C PRO A 124 18.11 2.43 -14.83
N ILE A 125 17.63 1.25 -14.40
CA ILE A 125 16.59 1.16 -13.35
C ILE A 125 17.08 0.55 -12.02
N VAL A 126 18.25 -0.09 -11.91
CA VAL A 126 18.69 -0.71 -10.64
C VAL A 126 20.01 -0.14 -10.12
N SER A 127 19.99 0.43 -8.91
CA SER A 127 21.14 1.04 -8.23
C SER A 127 21.74 0.14 -7.16
N THR A 128 22.24 -1.05 -7.51
CA THR A 128 22.93 -1.92 -6.55
C THR A 128 24.29 -2.36 -7.06
N GLN A 129 25.28 -2.36 -6.18
CA GLN A 129 26.72 -2.50 -6.48
C GLN A 129 27.17 -3.82 -7.13
N ASP A 130 26.31 -4.83 -7.22
CA ASP A 130 26.75 -6.21 -7.46
C ASP A 130 25.80 -7.06 -8.32
N ARG A 131 25.12 -6.44 -9.30
CA ARG A 131 24.34 -7.21 -10.29
C ARG A 131 25.07 -7.33 -11.62
N LYS A 132 25.18 -8.57 -12.06
CA LYS A 132 25.40 -9.05 -13.43
C LYS A 132 24.67 -8.15 -14.43
N GLY A 133 25.37 -7.69 -15.47
CA GLY A 133 24.83 -6.75 -16.47
C GLY A 133 23.58 -7.30 -17.19
N TRP A 134 22.86 -6.41 -17.88
CA TRP A 134 21.70 -6.72 -18.72
C TRP A 134 21.78 -8.11 -19.36
N ARG A 135 20.98 -9.04 -18.82
CA ARG A 135 20.75 -10.41 -19.27
C ARG A 135 21.99 -11.06 -19.90
N GLU A 136 22.86 -11.59 -19.04
CA GLU A 136 24.16 -12.19 -19.42
C GLU A 136 24.05 -13.20 -20.58
N GLU A 137 22.98 -13.99 -20.60
CA GLU A 137 22.76 -15.01 -21.63
C GLU A 137 22.01 -14.44 -22.84
N LYS A 138 22.62 -14.54 -24.03
CA LYS A 138 22.02 -14.06 -25.29
C LYS A 138 20.61 -14.62 -25.53
N LYS A 139 20.38 -15.88 -25.15
CA LYS A 139 19.09 -16.57 -25.32
C LYS A 139 17.97 -16.04 -24.43
N SER A 140 18.32 -15.34 -23.34
CA SER A 140 17.35 -14.76 -22.40
C SER A 140 16.96 -13.33 -22.77
N ARG A 141 17.58 -12.76 -23.81
CA ARG A 141 17.36 -11.37 -24.24
C ARG A 141 16.00 -11.22 -24.90
N PRO A 142 15.38 -10.03 -24.78
CA PRO A 142 14.08 -9.81 -25.36
C PRO A 142 14.11 -9.85 -26.89
N GLU A 143 13.04 -10.34 -27.48
CA GLU A 143 12.83 -10.40 -28.93
C GLU A 143 11.43 -9.89 -29.25
N TYR A 144 11.16 -9.52 -30.51
CA TYR A 144 9.81 -9.21 -30.96
C TYR A 144 9.58 -9.75 -32.36
N ASN A 145 8.32 -10.08 -32.65
CA ASN A 145 7.84 -10.36 -34.00
C ASN A 145 6.82 -9.28 -34.39
N GLU A 146 6.95 -8.72 -35.58
CA GLU A 146 5.98 -7.76 -36.10
C GLU A 146 4.87 -8.50 -36.86
N TRP A 147 3.62 -8.15 -36.56
CA TRP A 147 2.47 -8.75 -37.21
C TRP A 147 2.12 -7.98 -38.49
N GLU A 148 1.91 -8.71 -39.59
CA GLU A 148 1.53 -8.09 -40.86
C GLU A 148 0.11 -7.51 -40.81
N HIS A 149 -0.02 -6.23 -41.11
CA HIS A 149 -1.32 -5.58 -41.24
C HIS A 149 -1.95 -5.85 -42.62
N PRO A 150 -3.16 -6.43 -42.71
CA PRO A 150 -3.82 -6.65 -44.00
C PRO A 150 -4.27 -5.33 -44.68
N LYS A 151 -4.33 -4.20 -43.96
CA LYS A 151 -4.68 -2.88 -44.51
C LYS A 151 -3.82 -1.77 -43.87
N GLN A 152 -3.08 -1.05 -44.72
CA GLN A 152 -1.94 -0.18 -44.41
C GLN A 152 -2.30 1.10 -43.65
N ASN A 153 -2.37 1.06 -42.31
CA ASN A 153 -2.02 2.26 -41.54
C ASN A 153 -0.54 2.18 -41.19
N LYS A 154 0.33 2.73 -42.06
CA LYS A 154 1.80 2.73 -41.89
C LYS A 154 2.31 3.37 -40.59
N LYS A 155 1.44 4.00 -39.79
CA LYS A 155 1.78 4.70 -38.55
C LYS A 155 1.48 3.88 -37.28
N LEU A 156 0.77 2.76 -37.40
CA LEU A 156 0.45 1.87 -36.29
C LEU A 156 1.13 0.53 -36.55
N ARG A 157 1.93 0.08 -35.58
CA ARG A 157 2.60 -1.21 -35.58
C ARG A 157 1.91 -2.11 -34.54
N ILE A 158 1.83 -3.40 -34.84
CA ILE A 158 1.43 -4.43 -33.88
C ILE A 158 2.62 -5.38 -33.76
N ILE A 159 3.09 -5.59 -32.54
CA ILE A 159 4.20 -6.49 -32.27
C ILE A 159 3.79 -7.51 -31.21
N GLU A 160 4.33 -8.71 -31.31
CA GLU A 160 4.38 -9.68 -30.23
C GLU A 160 5.77 -9.62 -29.61
N TYR A 161 5.83 -9.23 -28.34
CA TYR A 161 7.05 -9.04 -27.59
C TYR A 161 7.32 -10.24 -26.67
N PHE A 162 8.55 -10.76 -26.71
CA PHE A 162 9.02 -11.89 -25.93
C PHE A 162 10.05 -11.39 -24.91
N PRO A 163 9.68 -11.14 -23.65
CA PRO A 163 10.57 -10.55 -22.65
C PRO A 163 11.78 -11.44 -22.32
N GLU A 164 11.64 -12.76 -22.42
CA GLU A 164 12.70 -13.74 -22.16
C GLU A 164 13.20 -14.44 -23.44
N GLY A 165 12.94 -13.82 -24.60
CA GLY A 165 13.27 -14.38 -25.91
C GLY A 165 12.25 -15.40 -26.41
N THR A 166 12.31 -15.73 -27.70
CA THR A 166 11.38 -16.69 -28.34
C THR A 166 11.48 -18.12 -27.81
N ALA A 167 12.50 -18.43 -27.00
CA ALA A 167 12.63 -19.71 -26.31
C ALA A 167 11.56 -19.96 -25.23
N LYS A 168 10.88 -18.89 -24.77
CA LYS A 168 9.79 -18.93 -23.78
C LYS A 168 8.53 -18.25 -24.33
N PRO A 169 7.88 -18.85 -25.34
CA PRO A 169 6.75 -18.24 -26.04
C PRO A 169 5.56 -17.96 -25.11
N GLU A 170 5.40 -18.70 -24.01
CA GLU A 170 4.36 -18.49 -22.99
C GLU A 170 4.43 -17.13 -22.29
N SER A 171 5.58 -16.45 -22.37
CA SER A 171 5.78 -15.12 -21.79
C SER A 171 5.46 -13.97 -22.76
N SER A 172 4.99 -14.27 -23.97
CA SER A 172 4.77 -13.27 -25.01
C SER A 172 3.61 -12.33 -24.68
N VAL A 173 3.72 -11.07 -25.10
CA VAL A 173 2.68 -10.04 -24.94
C VAL A 173 2.56 -9.24 -26.22
N VAL A 174 1.32 -9.00 -26.66
CA VAL A 174 1.06 -8.21 -27.86
C VAL A 174 0.89 -6.73 -27.51
N PHE A 175 1.64 -5.87 -28.18
CA PHE A 175 1.53 -4.41 -28.10
C PHE A 175 1.10 -3.82 -29.43
N SER A 176 0.44 -2.68 -29.40
CA SER A 176 0.09 -1.92 -30.59
C SER A 176 0.22 -0.41 -30.37
N GLY A 177 0.64 0.33 -31.40
CA GLY A 177 0.76 1.77 -31.32
C GLY A 177 1.79 2.37 -32.28
N SER A 178 2.11 3.64 -32.08
CA SER A 178 3.29 4.27 -32.68
C SER A 178 4.58 3.80 -32.00
N ASP A 179 5.73 4.04 -32.62
CA ASP A 179 7.04 3.71 -32.05
C ASP A 179 7.20 4.16 -30.60
N SER A 180 6.84 5.41 -30.28
CA SER A 180 6.92 5.93 -28.91
C SER A 180 5.97 5.22 -27.94
N GLN A 181 4.78 4.81 -28.41
CA GLN A 181 3.82 4.08 -27.58
C GLN A 181 4.31 2.65 -27.31
N LEU A 182 4.90 1.99 -28.31
CA LEU A 182 5.50 0.66 -28.15
C LEU A 182 6.67 0.70 -27.15
N ILE A 183 7.59 1.66 -27.31
CA ILE A 183 8.71 1.86 -26.38
C ILE A 183 8.20 2.04 -24.93
N GLN A 184 7.24 2.94 -24.73
CA GLN A 184 6.68 3.20 -23.40
C GLN A 184 5.97 1.97 -22.82
N SER A 185 5.23 1.23 -23.65
CA SER A 185 4.51 0.03 -23.21
C SER A 185 5.47 -1.07 -22.78
N ILE A 186 6.56 -1.31 -23.53
CA ILE A 186 7.58 -2.30 -23.17
C ILE A 186 8.32 -1.88 -21.91
N GLN A 187 8.69 -0.61 -21.78
CA GLN A 187 9.36 -0.10 -20.58
C GLN A 187 8.47 -0.24 -19.34
N LEU A 188 7.19 0.13 -19.44
CA LEU A 188 6.23 0.00 -18.36
C LEU A 188 5.99 -1.48 -18.01
N PHE A 189 5.77 -2.33 -19.01
CA PHE A 189 5.59 -3.76 -18.81
C PHE A 189 6.81 -4.39 -18.15
N THR A 190 8.02 -4.03 -18.59
CA THR A 190 9.27 -4.54 -18.00
C THR A 190 9.46 -4.02 -16.58
N TRP A 191 9.15 -2.75 -16.32
CA TRP A 191 9.19 -2.20 -14.97
C TRP A 191 8.18 -2.90 -14.05
N LEU A 192 6.95 -3.13 -14.53
CA LEU A 192 5.92 -3.84 -13.80
C LEU A 192 6.35 -5.28 -13.54
N THR A 193 6.77 -6.05 -14.56
CA THR A 193 7.18 -7.45 -14.38
C THR A 193 8.43 -7.62 -13.53
N LEU A 194 9.42 -6.71 -13.61
CA LEU A 194 10.62 -6.78 -12.77
C LEU A 194 10.40 -6.33 -11.32
N ASN A 195 9.45 -5.42 -11.06
CA ASN A 195 9.18 -4.91 -9.69
C ASN A 195 7.93 -5.53 -9.03
N PHE A 196 7.04 -6.10 -9.84
CA PHE A 196 5.80 -6.76 -9.48
C PHE A 196 5.65 -7.98 -10.39
N PRO A 197 6.33 -9.08 -10.09
CA PRO A 197 6.27 -10.27 -10.93
C PRO A 197 4.80 -10.73 -11.06
N VAL A 198 4.21 -10.45 -12.22
CA VAL A 198 2.89 -10.93 -12.60
C VAL A 198 3.11 -12.25 -13.32
N GLY A 199 2.72 -13.33 -12.66
CA GLY A 199 2.47 -14.61 -13.31
C GLY A 199 3.70 -15.35 -13.81
N ASN A 200 4.42 -15.99 -12.91
CA ASN A 200 4.90 -17.35 -13.15
C ASN A 200 4.43 -18.19 -11.96
N ASN A 201 3.85 -19.36 -12.25
CA ASN A 201 3.43 -20.38 -11.29
C ASN A 201 4.60 -21.03 -10.54
N GLU A 202 5.70 -20.31 -10.34
CA GLU A 202 6.66 -20.64 -9.30
C GLU A 202 6.11 -20.04 -8.02
N VAL A 203 5.85 -20.92 -7.05
CA VAL A 203 5.50 -20.55 -5.67
C VAL A 203 6.48 -19.46 -5.21
N PHE A 204 6.02 -18.21 -5.24
CA PHE A 204 6.72 -17.08 -4.65
C PHE A 204 6.77 -17.32 -3.14
N GLU A 205 7.80 -18.01 -2.67
CA GLU A 205 8.29 -17.88 -1.30
C GLU A 205 8.85 -16.46 -1.12
N GLY A 206 7.97 -15.45 -1.04
CA GLY A 206 8.45 -14.08 -0.94
C GLY A 206 7.45 -12.96 -1.19
N GLY A 207 6.23 -13.04 -0.66
CA GLY A 207 5.27 -11.94 -0.70
C GLY A 207 4.40 -11.89 0.54
N TRP A 208 4.64 -10.91 1.42
CA TRP A 208 4.14 -10.81 2.80
C TRP A 208 2.60 -10.65 2.98
N HIS A 209 1.82 -10.73 1.90
CA HIS A 209 0.36 -10.60 1.92
C HIS A 209 -0.40 -11.86 1.48
N HIS A 210 0.23 -12.83 0.81
CA HIS A 210 -0.42 -14.12 0.47
C HIS A 210 -0.23 -15.21 1.53
N ALA A 211 0.71 -15.04 2.47
CA ALA A 211 1.04 -16.05 3.48
C ALA A 211 -0.01 -16.22 4.60
N ARG A 212 -1.14 -15.51 4.54
CA ARG A 212 -2.16 -15.47 5.61
C ARG A 212 -3.62 -15.40 5.10
N THR A 213 -3.85 -15.78 3.85
CA THR A 213 -5.20 -15.88 3.28
C THR A 213 -5.87 -17.16 3.78
N GLY A 214 -7.04 -17.03 4.41
CA GLY A 214 -7.81 -18.17 4.91
C GLY A 214 -7.43 -18.69 6.30
N GLN A 215 -6.36 -18.20 6.93
CA GLN A 215 -6.02 -18.64 8.29
C GLN A 215 -7.01 -18.05 9.31
N PRO A 216 -7.69 -18.89 10.10
CA PRO A 216 -8.64 -18.43 11.10
C PRO A 216 -8.02 -17.49 12.14
N GLU A 217 -8.75 -16.44 12.53
CA GLU A 217 -8.33 -15.47 13.54
C GLU A 217 -9.26 -15.52 14.76
N ILE A 218 -8.69 -15.58 15.96
CA ILE A 218 -9.43 -15.49 17.22
C ILE A 218 -9.30 -14.09 17.79
N LEU A 219 -10.43 -13.49 18.15
CA LEU A 219 -10.52 -12.23 18.87
C LEU A 219 -11.01 -12.47 20.29
N LEU A 220 -10.12 -12.26 21.26
CA LEU A 220 -10.46 -12.23 22.68
C LEU A 220 -10.77 -10.79 23.09
N THR A 221 -11.89 -10.57 23.77
CA THR A 221 -12.32 -9.27 24.28
C THR A 221 -12.41 -9.28 25.80
N PHE A 222 -11.92 -8.19 26.38
CA PHE A 222 -11.91 -7.92 27.81
C PHE A 222 -12.55 -6.55 28.06
N TRP A 223 -13.28 -6.44 29.15
CA TRP A 223 -13.91 -5.20 29.59
C TRP A 223 -13.65 -4.94 31.06
N GLU A 224 -13.51 -3.67 31.40
CA GLU A 224 -13.57 -3.20 32.78
C GLU A 224 -14.96 -3.44 33.38
N ASP A 225 -14.97 -3.94 34.61
CA ASP A 225 -16.20 -4.12 35.38
C ASP A 225 -16.86 -2.76 35.62
N LYS A 226 -18.19 -2.71 35.73
CA LYS A 226 -18.91 -1.42 35.78
C LYS A 226 -18.56 -0.63 37.04
N GLU A 227 -18.28 -1.35 38.11
CA GLU A 227 -17.99 -0.86 39.45
C GLU A 227 -16.61 -0.20 39.53
N ASP A 228 -15.68 -0.60 38.67
CA ASP A 228 -14.29 -0.12 38.66
C ASP A 228 -14.07 1.09 37.72
N VAL A 229 -15.10 1.47 36.95
CA VAL A 229 -15.01 2.61 36.03
C VAL A 229 -14.96 3.91 36.81
N ALA A 230 -13.87 4.66 36.65
CA ALA A 230 -13.74 5.99 37.24
C ALA A 230 -14.83 6.96 36.73
N GLU A 231 -15.33 7.81 37.62
CA GLU A 231 -16.37 8.79 37.30
C GLU A 231 -15.98 9.69 36.11
N GLY A 232 -16.91 9.87 35.17
CA GLY A 232 -16.69 10.70 33.97
C GLY A 232 -15.78 10.05 32.92
N PHE A 233 -15.56 8.73 32.97
CA PHE A 233 -14.84 7.97 31.95
C PHE A 233 -15.65 6.79 31.41
N ASP A 234 -15.32 6.37 30.19
CA ASP A 234 -15.83 5.14 29.61
C ASP A 234 -15.05 3.91 30.07
N LYS A 235 -15.73 2.76 30.06
CA LYS A 235 -15.14 1.44 30.33
C LYS A 235 -13.93 1.18 29.46
N VAL A 236 -12.85 0.72 30.08
CA VAL A 236 -11.66 0.30 29.34
C VAL A 236 -11.88 -1.04 28.66
N ARG A 237 -11.58 -1.10 27.37
CA ARG A 237 -11.56 -2.34 26.57
C ARG A 237 -10.15 -2.88 26.39
N GLY A 238 -9.98 -4.19 26.50
CA GLY A 238 -8.82 -4.94 26.06
C GLY A 238 -9.18 -5.86 24.90
N THR A 239 -8.31 -5.98 23.90
CA THR A 239 -8.49 -6.95 22.82
C THR A 239 -7.18 -7.62 22.48
N ILE A 240 -7.21 -8.93 22.30
CA ILE A 240 -6.06 -9.73 21.87
C ILE A 240 -6.49 -10.56 20.66
N ARG A 241 -5.64 -10.62 19.65
CA ARG A 241 -5.87 -11.40 18.43
C ARG A 241 -4.71 -12.35 18.18
N PHE A 242 -5.02 -13.55 17.73
CA PHE A 242 -4.04 -14.52 17.25
C PHE A 242 -4.64 -15.34 16.11
N ARG A 243 -3.77 -15.96 15.30
CA ARG A 243 -4.19 -16.81 14.19
C ARG A 243 -3.84 -18.27 14.41
N ILE A 244 -4.64 -19.14 13.82
CA ILE A 244 -4.38 -20.58 13.71
C ILE A 244 -3.68 -20.79 12.38
N MET A 245 -2.41 -21.22 12.41
CA MET A 245 -1.55 -21.21 11.23
C MET A 245 -1.49 -22.55 10.49
N ASP A 246 -1.95 -23.63 11.12
CA ASP A 246 -1.98 -25.00 10.60
C ASP A 246 -3.31 -25.38 9.92
N LYS A 247 -4.34 -24.52 10.05
CA LYS A 247 -5.67 -24.72 9.46
C LYS A 247 -6.06 -23.57 8.53
N THR A 248 -7.03 -23.81 7.65
CA THR A 248 -7.59 -22.79 6.75
C THR A 248 -9.10 -22.88 6.61
N ASP A 249 -9.76 -21.76 6.31
CA ASP A 249 -11.15 -21.69 5.82
C ASP A 249 -11.25 -21.38 4.32
N ASP A 250 -10.12 -21.15 3.65
CA ASP A 250 -10.06 -21.01 2.20
C ASP A 250 -10.36 -22.35 1.53
N PRO A 251 -11.42 -22.49 0.71
CA PRO A 251 -11.76 -23.75 0.06
C PRO A 251 -10.69 -24.23 -0.92
N ASP A 252 -9.95 -23.33 -1.57
CA ASP A 252 -9.00 -23.65 -2.65
C ASP A 252 -7.58 -23.90 -2.12
N SER A 253 -7.32 -23.62 -0.85
CA SER A 253 -6.01 -23.84 -0.23
C SER A 253 -5.71 -25.34 -0.02
N PRO A 254 -4.47 -25.82 -0.26
CA PRO A 254 -4.09 -27.21 0.01
C PRO A 254 -3.93 -27.53 1.52
N MET A 255 -4.03 -26.53 2.40
CA MET A 255 -3.95 -26.73 3.85
C MET A 255 -5.18 -27.46 4.40
N GLU A 256 -5.01 -28.07 5.57
CA GLU A 256 -6.09 -28.75 6.28
C GLU A 256 -7.22 -27.75 6.62
N LYS A 257 -8.46 -28.15 6.33
CA LYS A 257 -9.62 -27.30 6.59
C LYS A 257 -9.95 -27.27 8.07
N LEU A 258 -10.40 -26.12 8.55
CA LEU A 258 -10.96 -26.00 9.89
C LEU A 258 -12.28 -26.77 9.99
N THR A 259 -12.41 -27.67 10.96
CA THR A 259 -13.63 -28.43 11.23
C THR A 259 -14.36 -27.94 12.49
N TRP A 260 -15.65 -28.28 12.65
CA TRP A 260 -16.39 -27.95 13.87
C TRP A 260 -15.83 -28.63 15.12
N ASN A 261 -15.22 -29.81 14.98
CA ASN A 261 -14.50 -30.46 16.07
C ASN A 261 -13.28 -29.63 16.52
N ASP A 262 -12.49 -29.09 15.58
CA ASP A 262 -11.39 -28.17 15.90
C ASP A 262 -11.90 -26.93 16.65
N VAL A 263 -13.02 -26.36 16.19
CA VAL A 263 -13.66 -25.19 16.82
C VAL A 263 -14.14 -25.52 18.23
N ARG A 264 -14.75 -26.69 18.47
CA ARG A 264 -15.17 -27.15 19.81
C ARG A 264 -13.97 -27.31 20.75
N GLN A 265 -12.90 -27.94 20.29
CA GLN A 265 -11.68 -28.10 21.10
C GLN A 265 -11.05 -26.74 21.45
N LEU A 266 -11.01 -25.83 20.49
CA LEU A 266 -10.50 -24.48 20.70
C LEU A 266 -11.38 -23.69 21.68
N GLN A 267 -12.70 -23.75 21.53
CA GLN A 267 -13.66 -23.13 22.42
C GLN A 267 -13.47 -23.61 23.86
N GLN A 268 -13.34 -24.93 24.06
CA GLN A 268 -13.13 -25.52 25.38
C GLN A 268 -11.82 -25.04 26.02
N LYS A 269 -10.72 -25.01 25.27
CA LYS A 269 -9.44 -24.47 25.78
C LYS A 269 -9.52 -23.00 26.17
N ILE A 270 -10.16 -22.17 25.33
CA ILE A 270 -10.36 -20.76 25.65
C ILE A 270 -11.19 -20.62 26.92
N TYR A 271 -12.23 -21.44 27.10
CA TYR A 271 -13.04 -21.44 28.31
C TYR A 271 -12.21 -21.81 29.55
N GLU A 272 -11.46 -22.90 29.48
CA GLU A 272 -10.56 -23.34 30.56
C GLU A 272 -9.55 -22.25 30.94
N ILE A 273 -8.90 -21.60 29.97
CA ILE A 273 -7.85 -20.63 30.25
C ILE A 273 -8.40 -19.25 30.65
N PHE A 274 -9.49 -18.80 30.05
CA PHE A 274 -9.96 -17.41 30.18
C PHE A 274 -11.25 -17.25 30.98
N VAL A 275 -12.07 -18.29 31.15
CA VAL A 275 -13.31 -18.23 31.94
C VAL A 275 -13.14 -18.86 33.32
N THR A 276 -12.58 -20.06 33.41
CA THR A 276 -12.49 -20.77 34.70
C THR A 276 -11.65 -20.08 35.80
N PRO A 277 -10.61 -19.25 35.49
CA PRO A 277 -9.87 -18.57 36.53
C PRO A 277 -10.75 -17.69 37.42
N ASN A 278 -10.26 -17.39 38.63
CA ASN A 278 -10.96 -16.57 39.63
C ASN A 278 -12.34 -17.12 40.00
N ASN A 279 -12.43 -18.45 40.19
CA ASN A 279 -13.67 -19.17 40.50
C ASN A 279 -14.76 -18.99 39.44
N GLY A 280 -14.39 -19.06 38.15
CA GLY A 280 -15.32 -18.86 37.03
C GLY A 280 -15.63 -17.40 36.70
N ASN A 281 -14.97 -16.44 37.36
CA ASN A 281 -15.15 -15.03 37.06
C ASN A 281 -14.29 -14.54 35.88
N GLY A 282 -13.46 -15.40 35.29
CA GLY A 282 -12.65 -15.09 34.13
C GLY A 282 -11.31 -14.46 34.46
N LEU A 283 -10.40 -14.55 33.50
CA LEU A 283 -9.05 -14.00 33.62
C LEU A 283 -9.11 -12.48 33.67
N ILE A 284 -8.51 -11.91 34.71
CA ILE A 284 -8.32 -10.47 34.86
C ILE A 284 -6.98 -10.11 34.24
N TRP A 285 -6.96 -9.17 33.33
CA TRP A 285 -5.76 -8.57 32.74
C TRP A 285 -5.56 -7.18 33.33
N LYS A 286 -4.48 -7.00 34.10
CA LYS A 286 -4.14 -5.72 34.71
C LYS A 286 -3.42 -4.83 33.71
N LYS A 287 -4.18 -4.03 32.96
CA LYS A 287 -3.63 -3.08 31.98
C LYS A 287 -2.90 -1.94 32.68
N GLY A 288 -1.87 -1.44 32.02
CA GLY A 288 -1.08 -0.32 32.51
C GLY A 288 -0.30 0.38 31.41
N LYS A 289 0.74 1.11 31.81
CA LYS A 289 1.50 1.99 30.92
C LYS A 289 2.65 1.27 30.20
N GLU A 290 3.11 0.15 30.72
CA GLU A 290 4.11 -0.69 30.06
C GLU A 290 3.50 -1.42 28.87
N LYS A 291 4.32 -1.69 27.85
CA LYS A 291 3.87 -2.40 26.65
C LYS A 291 4.82 -3.54 26.33
N ILE A 292 4.31 -4.76 26.40
CA ILE A 292 5.00 -5.96 25.94
C ILE A 292 4.59 -6.24 24.50
N THR A 293 5.57 -6.34 23.62
CA THR A 293 5.37 -6.80 22.24
C THR A 293 5.83 -8.25 22.15
N TYR A 294 5.01 -9.13 21.58
CA TYR A 294 5.40 -10.50 21.24
C TYR A 294 5.03 -10.75 19.78
N PHE A 295 6.04 -11.02 18.95
CA PHE A 295 5.86 -11.22 17.52
C PHE A 295 6.42 -12.58 17.10
N ASP A 296 5.53 -13.45 16.65
CA ASP A 296 5.89 -14.72 16.01
C ASP A 296 5.04 -14.90 14.74
N LYS A 297 5.63 -14.59 13.59
CA LYS A 297 4.92 -14.66 12.33
C LYS A 297 4.45 -16.08 12.01
N ASN A 298 5.28 -17.08 12.30
CA ASN A 298 5.07 -18.46 11.90
C ASN A 298 3.99 -19.14 12.74
N GLU A 299 3.79 -18.67 13.96
CA GLU A 299 2.74 -19.16 14.88
C GLU A 299 1.51 -18.25 14.92
N GLY A 300 1.47 -17.19 14.11
CA GLY A 300 0.28 -16.34 13.98
C GLY A 300 0.13 -15.29 15.10
N HIS A 301 1.22 -14.90 15.75
CA HIS A 301 1.21 -14.00 16.91
C HIS A 301 1.78 -12.62 16.59
N ASP A 302 0.99 -11.58 16.89
CA ASP A 302 1.43 -10.17 16.89
C ASP A 302 0.71 -9.45 18.04
N TYR A 303 1.28 -9.58 19.23
CA TYR A 303 0.68 -9.05 20.46
C TYR A 303 1.33 -7.73 20.83
N ARG A 304 0.50 -6.77 21.23
CA ARG A 304 0.91 -5.50 21.83
C ARG A 304 0.13 -5.34 23.13
N ILE A 305 0.60 -6.02 24.17
CA ILE A 305 -0.08 -6.13 25.46
C ILE A 305 0.34 -4.96 26.34
N LEU A 306 -0.62 -4.14 26.74
CA LEU A 306 -0.44 -3.13 27.77
C LEU A 306 -0.54 -3.76 29.16
N SER A 307 0.42 -3.56 30.05
CA SER A 307 0.44 -4.20 31.38
C SER A 307 0.87 -3.22 32.47
N ARG A 308 0.49 -3.51 33.72
CA ARG A 308 0.98 -2.78 34.90
C ARG A 308 2.47 -2.99 35.13
N ASN A 309 2.96 -4.18 34.84
CA ASN A 309 4.36 -4.55 34.93
C ASN A 309 4.70 -5.65 33.89
N GLU A 310 5.99 -5.97 33.79
CA GLU A 310 6.50 -7.01 32.90
C GLU A 310 5.90 -8.40 33.20
N ALA A 311 5.88 -8.80 34.48
CA ALA A 311 5.39 -10.12 34.90
C ALA A 311 3.93 -10.36 34.50
N GLU A 312 3.08 -9.34 34.62
CA GLU A 312 1.68 -9.40 34.21
C GLU A 312 1.53 -9.53 32.70
N GLY A 313 2.28 -8.75 31.92
CA GLY A 313 2.19 -8.87 30.46
C GLY A 313 2.68 -10.23 29.97
N TYR A 314 3.70 -10.80 30.62
CA TYR A 314 4.16 -12.18 30.40
C TYR A 314 3.10 -13.21 30.72
N ARG A 315 2.42 -13.08 31.85
CA ARG A 315 1.30 -13.96 32.22
C ARG A 315 0.18 -13.95 31.18
N VAL A 316 -0.16 -12.77 30.64
CA VAL A 316 -1.20 -12.66 29.59
C VAL A 316 -0.73 -13.27 28.28
N VAL A 317 0.52 -13.04 27.87
CA VAL A 317 1.08 -13.69 26.68
C VAL A 317 1.07 -15.21 26.83
N ASP A 318 1.48 -15.75 27.98
CA ASP A 318 1.50 -17.18 28.24
C ASP A 318 0.08 -17.78 28.20
N ALA A 319 -0.91 -17.09 28.75
CA ALA A 319 -2.30 -17.53 28.69
C ALA A 319 -2.80 -17.63 27.24
N VAL A 320 -2.45 -16.67 26.38
CA VAL A 320 -2.86 -16.68 24.96
C VAL A 320 -2.14 -17.79 24.21
N LEU A 321 -0.84 -17.98 24.42
CA LEU A 321 -0.06 -19.05 23.79
C LEU A 321 -0.55 -20.45 24.21
N ALA A 322 -0.96 -20.60 25.47
CA ALA A 322 -1.48 -21.85 26.01
C ALA A 322 -2.75 -22.34 25.27
N VAL A 323 -3.53 -21.45 24.65
CA VAL A 323 -4.70 -21.84 23.83
C VAL A 323 -4.28 -22.76 22.68
N GLN A 324 -3.10 -22.51 22.08
CA GLN A 324 -2.53 -23.32 21.02
C GLN A 324 -1.51 -24.34 21.53
N ASN A 325 -1.48 -24.63 22.84
CA ASN A 325 -0.47 -25.48 23.49
C ASN A 325 0.98 -25.01 23.24
N GLN A 326 1.19 -23.72 23.05
CA GLN A 326 2.52 -23.15 22.79
C GLN A 326 3.10 -22.53 24.05
N VAL A 327 4.44 -22.45 24.09
CA VAL A 327 5.19 -21.84 25.19
C VAL A 327 5.94 -20.62 24.66
N ARG A 328 6.01 -19.58 25.48
CA ARG A 328 6.74 -18.35 25.15
C ARG A 328 8.21 -18.66 24.86
N LYS A 329 8.65 -18.30 23.65
CA LYS A 329 10.05 -18.46 23.22
C LYS A 329 10.95 -17.40 23.88
N PRO A 330 12.12 -17.78 24.43
CA PRO A 330 13.09 -16.83 24.95
C PRO A 330 13.49 -15.78 23.90
N GLY A 331 13.62 -14.52 24.31
CA GLY A 331 14.08 -13.42 23.45
C GLY A 331 13.05 -12.84 22.46
N LYS A 332 11.86 -13.44 22.33
CA LYS A 332 10.76 -12.87 21.52
C LYS A 332 10.00 -11.74 22.20
N PRO A 333 9.65 -11.83 23.49
CA PRO A 333 9.01 -10.72 24.18
C PRO A 333 9.95 -9.51 24.24
N ARG A 334 9.42 -8.33 23.90
CA ARG A 334 10.13 -7.06 24.03
C ARG A 334 9.34 -6.11 24.90
N LEU A 335 9.91 -5.74 26.02
CA LEU A 335 9.36 -4.72 26.91
C LEU A 335 9.65 -3.33 26.34
N ASN A 336 8.61 -2.51 26.20
CA ASN A 336 8.73 -1.11 25.81
C ASN A 336 8.29 -0.22 26.97
N LEU A 337 9.26 0.49 27.53
CA LEU A 337 9.07 1.45 28.61
C LEU A 337 9.16 2.87 28.04
N SER A 338 8.33 3.77 28.57
CA SER A 338 8.54 5.21 28.37
C SER A 338 9.44 5.71 29.51
N PRO A 339 10.46 6.55 29.24
CA PRO A 339 11.29 7.11 30.31
C PRO A 339 10.51 7.88 31.36
N ASN A 340 9.42 8.56 30.96
CA ASN A 340 8.52 9.30 31.84
C ASN A 340 7.05 8.98 31.51
N PRO A 341 6.53 7.83 31.98
CA PRO A 341 5.18 7.36 31.64
C PRO A 341 4.06 8.30 32.11
N GLU A 342 4.25 9.00 33.22
CA GLU A 342 3.27 9.94 33.77
C GLU A 342 3.08 11.17 32.87
N ILE A 343 4.15 11.63 32.23
CA ILE A 343 4.11 12.77 31.29
C ILE A 343 3.59 12.31 29.93
N ALA A 344 4.06 11.15 29.44
CA ALA A 344 3.67 10.63 28.13
C ALA A 344 2.22 10.13 28.09
N TYR A 345 1.74 9.57 29.21
CA TYR A 345 0.42 8.95 29.35
C TYR A 345 -0.23 9.41 30.67
N PRO A 346 -0.65 10.68 30.75
CA PRO A 346 -1.27 11.20 31.96
C PRO A 346 -2.62 10.52 32.22
N THR A 347 -2.89 10.20 33.49
CA THR A 347 -4.14 9.54 33.91
C THR A 347 -5.37 10.41 33.63
N VAL A 348 -5.23 11.71 33.84
CA VAL A 348 -6.21 12.74 33.47
C VAL A 348 -5.66 13.45 32.22
N PRO A 349 -6.26 13.23 31.04
CA PRO A 349 -5.81 13.90 29.82
C PRO A 349 -6.03 15.40 29.89
N GLU A 350 -5.18 16.14 29.19
CA GLU A 350 -5.34 17.58 28.99
C GLU A 350 -6.64 17.91 28.24
N ILE A 351 -7.17 19.11 28.49
CA ILE A 351 -8.26 19.70 27.71
C ILE A 351 -7.64 20.59 26.65
N LYS A 352 -7.97 20.35 25.39
CA LYS A 352 -7.51 21.14 24.24
C LYS A 352 -8.68 21.84 23.56
N ASN A 353 -8.45 23.05 23.08
CA ASN A 353 -9.43 23.76 22.27
C ASN A 353 -9.37 23.25 20.83
N ILE A 354 -10.46 22.63 20.37
CA ILE A 354 -10.64 22.18 18.99
C ILE A 354 -11.82 22.96 18.44
N LEU A 355 -11.61 23.77 17.38
CA LEU A 355 -12.64 24.65 16.82
C LEU A 355 -13.33 25.53 17.88
N ASN A 356 -12.53 26.14 18.76
CA ASN A 356 -12.99 26.97 19.89
C ASN A 356 -13.88 26.25 20.92
N LYS A 357 -13.90 24.90 20.93
CA LYS A 357 -14.59 24.10 21.94
C LYS A 357 -13.56 23.40 22.84
N PRO A 358 -13.62 23.58 24.17
CA PRO A 358 -12.79 22.83 25.08
C PRO A 358 -13.17 21.36 25.02
N THR A 359 -12.27 20.53 24.50
CA THR A 359 -12.47 19.10 24.29
C THR A 359 -11.45 18.33 25.11
N ARG A 360 -11.93 17.38 25.91
CA ARG A 360 -11.06 16.47 26.67
C ARG A 360 -10.37 15.51 25.70
N MET A 361 -9.05 15.45 25.75
CA MET A 361 -8.30 14.51 24.91
C MET A 361 -8.55 13.05 25.34
N PRO A 362 -8.46 12.07 24.43
CA PRO A 362 -8.62 10.67 24.78
C PRO A 362 -7.51 10.20 25.74
N ARG A 363 -7.88 9.35 26.70
CA ARG A 363 -6.94 8.76 27.65
C ARG A 363 -6.10 7.67 26.98
N LEU A 364 -4.78 7.86 26.97
CA LEU A 364 -3.84 6.89 26.43
C LEU A 364 -3.37 5.93 27.52
N ARG A 365 -3.29 4.63 27.20
CA ARG A 365 -2.81 3.55 28.09
C ARG A 365 -3.38 3.63 29.52
N PRO A 366 -4.71 3.63 29.67
CA PRO A 366 -5.32 3.68 30.99
C PRO A 366 -4.88 2.48 31.85
N ILE A 367 -4.63 2.75 33.12
CA ILE A 367 -4.46 1.73 34.14
C ILE A 367 -5.87 1.28 34.54
N ALA A 368 -6.17 0.01 34.28
CA ALA A 368 -7.47 -0.59 34.57
C ALA A 368 -7.32 -2.11 34.64
N ASP A 369 -8.18 -2.76 35.42
CA ASP A 369 -8.29 -4.21 35.44
C ASP A 369 -9.43 -4.60 34.50
N VAL A 370 -9.09 -5.27 33.40
CA VAL A 370 -10.09 -5.71 32.41
C VAL A 370 -10.28 -7.21 32.50
N ARG A 371 -11.52 -7.65 32.53
CA ARG A 371 -11.90 -9.04 32.68
C ARG A 371 -12.30 -9.63 31.35
N PHE A 372 -11.94 -10.89 31.11
CA PHE A 372 -12.36 -11.59 29.90
C PHE A 372 -13.89 -11.71 29.82
N THR A 373 -14.46 -11.38 28.67
CA THR A 373 -15.91 -11.46 28.47
C THR A 373 -16.31 -12.32 27.28
N ARG A 374 -15.58 -12.24 26.17
CA ARG A 374 -16.03 -12.76 24.88
C ARG A 374 -14.87 -13.27 24.04
N ALA A 375 -15.07 -14.39 23.35
CA ALA A 375 -14.20 -14.88 22.30
C ALA A 375 -14.97 -15.11 21.00
N VAL A 376 -14.39 -14.68 19.90
CA VAL A 376 -14.98 -14.76 18.56
C VAL A 376 -13.97 -15.35 17.60
N LEU A 377 -14.43 -16.28 16.77
CA LEU A 377 -13.71 -16.82 15.63
C LEU A 377 -14.09 -16.04 14.36
N LEU A 378 -13.07 -15.49 13.71
CA LEU A 378 -13.15 -14.72 12.49
C LEU A 378 -12.56 -15.55 11.35
N LEU A 379 -13.39 -15.77 10.34
CA LEU A 379 -13.11 -16.57 9.16
C LEU A 379 -13.24 -15.66 7.93
N GLN A 380 -12.35 -15.80 6.95
CA GLN A 380 -12.30 -14.92 5.80
C GLN A 380 -13.37 -15.26 4.76
N PHE A 381 -13.65 -16.54 4.57
CA PHE A 381 -14.58 -17.08 3.57
C PHE A 381 -15.93 -17.49 4.17
N HIS A 382 -16.08 -17.45 5.50
CA HIS A 382 -17.37 -17.61 6.17
C HIS A 382 -18.11 -16.28 6.34
N ARG A 383 -19.43 -16.30 6.22
CA ARG A 383 -20.27 -15.10 6.40
C ARG A 383 -20.46 -14.78 7.87
N GLY A 384 -19.55 -13.95 8.39
CA GLY A 384 -19.67 -13.32 9.70
C GLY A 384 -18.89 -14.03 10.82
N PRO A 385 -18.81 -13.39 11.99
CA PRO A 385 -18.09 -13.92 13.14
C PRO A 385 -18.84 -15.09 13.80
N ILE A 386 -18.12 -16.17 14.14
CA ILE A 386 -18.64 -17.28 14.95
C ILE A 386 -18.35 -16.96 16.42
N SER A 387 -19.39 -16.84 17.23
CA SER A 387 -19.23 -16.59 18.66
C SER A 387 -18.84 -17.88 19.38
N LEU A 388 -17.69 -17.92 20.03
CA LEU A 388 -17.23 -19.09 20.80
C LEU A 388 -17.66 -18.97 22.26
N ILE A 389 -17.45 -17.80 22.85
CA ILE A 389 -17.82 -17.50 24.23
C ILE A 389 -18.46 -16.14 24.24
N ASP A 390 -19.60 -16.00 24.90
CA ASP A 390 -20.25 -14.71 25.13
C ASP A 390 -20.66 -14.56 26.59
N ASP A 391 -20.36 -13.38 27.16
CA ASP A 391 -20.43 -13.11 28.61
C ASP A 391 -19.97 -14.31 29.48
N ARG A 392 -18.78 -14.85 29.15
CA ARG A 392 -18.16 -16.00 29.83
C ARG A 392 -18.97 -17.31 29.79
N ARG A 393 -19.97 -17.43 28.91
CA ARG A 393 -20.72 -18.66 28.66
C ARG A 393 -20.29 -19.30 27.34
N LEU A 394 -20.19 -20.63 27.33
CA LEU A 394 -19.99 -21.38 26.10
C LEU A 394 -21.20 -21.18 25.18
N MET A 395 -20.92 -20.84 23.93
CA MET A 395 -21.96 -20.74 22.90
C MET A 395 -22.24 -22.12 22.30
N ALA A 396 -23.51 -22.41 22.00
CA ALA A 396 -23.86 -23.62 21.26
C ALA A 396 -23.26 -23.54 19.84
N LEU A 397 -22.51 -24.58 19.47
CA LEU A 397 -21.98 -24.75 18.13
C LEU A 397 -22.84 -25.79 17.39
N PRO A 398 -22.94 -25.73 16.05
CA PRO A 398 -23.68 -26.71 15.27
C PRO A 398 -23.22 -28.15 15.55
N GLU A 399 -24.17 -29.08 15.53
CA GLU A 399 -23.87 -30.53 15.48
C GLU A 399 -23.46 -30.90 14.05
N ASP A 400 -22.57 -31.89 13.93
CA ASP A 400 -21.96 -32.30 12.64
C ASP A 400 -22.95 -33.00 11.70
#